data_AF-A0A1C5FJL0-F1
#
_entry.id   AF-A0A1C5FJL0-F1
#
_cell.length_a   1.000
_cell.length_b   1.000
_cell.length_c   1.000
_cell.angle_alpha   90.00
_cell.angle_beta   90.00
_cell.angle_gamma   90.00
#
_symmetry.space_group_name_H-M   'P 1'
#
loop_
_entity.id
_entity.type
_entity.pdbx_description
1 polymer ?
#
loop_
_entity_poly.entity_id
_entity_poly.type
_entity_poly.pdbx_seq_one_letter_code
_entity_poly.pdbx_strand_id
1 'polypeptide(L)'
;WRPPADLARARMRPSARADRVAGRLTGRYQALLAIANGRRTPRDLAFTLGRGLFGVMVDLIRMNGLELVQWENGLPADRPSTAPRILPGGQRVATTARTPPGGLPRRTAVARRSGESGHSDGLDS
;
A
#
# COMPACT_ATOMS: atom_id res chain seq x y z
N TRP A 1 -3.51 0.53 20.07
CA TRP A 1 -3.28 1.15 18.74
C TRP A 1 -2.84 0.06 17.77
N ARG A 2 -3.29 0.07 16.50
CA ARG A 2 -2.85 -0.93 15.49
C ARG A 2 -1.48 -0.53 14.89
N PRO A 3 -0.71 -1.48 14.35
CA PRO A 3 0.52 -1.18 13.61
C PRO A 3 0.27 -0.17 12.48
N PRO A 4 1.23 0.73 12.17
CA PRO A 4 1.08 1.72 11.09
C PRO A 4 0.81 1.08 9.71
N ALA A 5 1.41 -0.08 9.45
CA ALA A 5 1.21 -0.84 8.21
C ALA A 5 -0.24 -1.32 8.07
N ASP A 6 -0.88 -1.70 9.17
CA ASP A 6 -2.28 -2.15 9.18
C ASP A 6 -3.21 -0.96 8.97
N LEU A 7 -2.93 0.18 9.60
CA LEU A 7 -3.70 1.41 9.40
C LEU A 7 -3.62 1.88 7.96
N ALA A 8 -2.44 1.83 7.33
CA ALA A 8 -2.25 2.24 5.94
C ALA A 8 -3.07 1.39 4.94
N ARG A 9 -3.48 0.18 5.32
CA ARG A 9 -4.29 -0.75 4.50
C ARG A 9 -5.75 -0.80 4.92
N ALA A 10 -6.08 -0.27 6.09
CA ALA A 10 -7.44 -0.29 6.62
C ALA A 10 -8.36 0.58 5.77
N ARG A 11 -9.60 0.13 5.60
CA ARG A 11 -10.64 0.88 4.91
C ARG A 11 -11.39 1.75 5.90
N MET A 12 -11.97 2.83 5.40
CA MET A 12 -12.63 3.82 6.23
C MET A 12 -13.92 4.31 5.57
N ARG A 13 -14.96 4.42 6.39
CA ARG A 13 -16.21 5.06 5.98
C ARG A 13 -16.45 6.37 6.73
N PRO A 14 -16.99 7.40 6.04
CA PRO A 14 -17.63 8.52 6.71
C PRO A 14 -18.72 8.01 7.64
N SER A 15 -18.85 8.62 8.80
CA SER A 15 -19.98 8.38 9.70
C SER A 15 -21.18 9.26 9.30
N ALA A 16 -22.38 8.90 9.75
CA ALA A 16 -23.56 9.77 9.61
C ALA A 16 -23.41 11.13 10.34
N ARG A 17 -22.42 11.26 11.25
CA ARG A 17 -22.06 12.54 11.86
C ARG A 17 -21.26 13.40 10.89
N ALA A 18 -20.35 12.82 10.11
CA ALA A 18 -19.57 13.55 9.12
C ALA A 18 -20.48 14.25 8.09
N ASP A 19 -21.52 13.58 7.59
CA ASP A 19 -22.45 14.19 6.62
C ASP A 19 -23.15 15.43 7.20
N ARG A 20 -23.49 15.41 8.49
CA ARG A 20 -24.16 16.54 9.17
C ARG A 20 -23.24 17.73 9.44
N VAL A 21 -21.93 17.49 9.58
CA VAL A 21 -20.97 18.55 9.94
C VAL A 21 -20.00 18.90 8.82
N ALA A 22 -20.04 18.21 7.67
CA ALA A 22 -19.10 18.36 6.56
C ALA A 22 -18.90 19.83 6.18
N GLY A 23 -19.97 20.60 6.01
CA GLY A 23 -19.90 22.03 5.65
C GLY A 23 -19.30 22.96 6.72
N ARG A 24 -19.09 22.49 7.95
CA ARG A 24 -18.52 23.25 9.08
C ARG A 24 -17.08 22.83 9.42
N LEU A 25 -16.56 21.80 8.76
CA LEU A 25 -15.19 21.32 8.99
C LEU A 25 -14.17 22.18 8.23
N THR A 26 -12.91 22.12 8.64
CA THR A 26 -11.82 22.72 7.87
C THR A 26 -11.75 22.12 6.46
N GLY A 27 -11.37 22.92 5.45
CA GLY A 27 -11.29 22.46 4.06
C GLY A 27 -10.43 21.21 3.87
N ARG A 28 -9.43 21.01 4.75
CA ARG A 28 -8.59 19.80 4.77
C ARG A 28 -9.40 18.52 5.07
N TYR A 29 -10.31 18.56 6.04
CA TYR A 29 -11.15 17.42 6.42
C TYR A 29 -12.30 17.21 5.44
N GLN A 30 -12.87 18.30 4.91
CA GLN A 30 -13.87 18.22 3.85
C GLN A 30 -13.34 17.46 2.62
N ALA A 31 -12.12 17.82 2.20
CA ALA A 31 -11.46 17.14 1.09
C ALA A 31 -11.20 15.64 1.36
N LEU A 32 -10.97 15.24 2.62
CA LEU A 32 -10.83 13.83 2.98
C LEU A 32 -12.17 13.09 2.93
N LEU A 33 -13.24 13.70 3.47
CA LEU A 33 -14.59 13.11 3.46
C LEU A 33 -15.15 12.97 2.05
N ALA A 34 -14.90 13.94 1.16
CA ALA A 34 -15.39 13.93 -0.21
C ALA A 34 -14.90 12.70 -1.02
N ILE A 35 -13.73 12.15 -0.69
CA ILE A 35 -13.13 11.00 -1.40
C ILE A 35 -13.13 9.72 -0.56
N ALA A 36 -13.46 9.78 0.73
CA ALA A 36 -13.56 8.63 1.61
C ALA A 36 -14.90 7.92 1.35
N ASN A 37 -14.88 6.87 0.53
CA ASN A 37 -16.09 6.14 0.11
C ASN A 37 -16.16 4.70 0.64
N GLY A 38 -15.40 4.35 1.69
CA GLY A 38 -15.32 2.96 2.19
C GLY A 38 -14.41 2.04 1.38
N ARG A 39 -14.02 2.40 0.15
CA ARG A 39 -13.19 1.56 -0.71
C ARG A 39 -11.73 2.01 -0.79
N ARG A 40 -11.43 3.21 -0.32
CA ARG A 40 -10.10 3.81 -0.36
C ARG A 40 -9.36 3.60 0.96
N THR A 41 -8.09 3.25 0.86
CA THR A 41 -7.17 3.19 2.00
C THR A 41 -6.49 4.54 2.22
N PRO A 42 -5.89 4.81 3.40
CA PRO A 42 -5.13 6.04 3.64
C PRO A 42 -4.06 6.32 2.59
N ARG A 43 -3.43 5.28 2.02
CA ARG A 43 -2.46 5.42 0.93
C ARG A 43 -3.09 5.96 -0.35
N ASP A 44 -4.26 5.46 -0.71
CA ASP A 44 -4.98 5.93 -1.90
C ASP A 44 -5.46 7.37 -1.73
N LEU A 45 -5.92 7.73 -0.53
CA LEU A 45 -6.32 9.08 -0.19
C LEU A 45 -5.13 10.05 -0.30
N ALA A 46 -3.98 9.68 0.26
CA ALA A 46 -2.75 10.46 0.18
C ALA A 46 -2.30 10.68 -1.27
N PHE A 47 -2.31 9.62 -2.09
CA PHE A 47 -1.97 9.70 -3.51
C PHE A 47 -2.94 10.60 -4.28
N THR A 48 -4.25 10.39 -4.12
CA THR A 48 -5.29 11.17 -4.81
C THR A 48 -5.22 12.66 -4.48
N LEU A 49 -4.86 12.98 -3.23
CA LEU A 49 -4.79 14.36 -2.75
C LEU A 49 -3.41 15.01 -2.96
N GLY A 50 -2.41 14.27 -3.46
CA GLY A 50 -1.03 14.75 -3.58
C GLY A 50 -0.36 15.08 -2.23
N ARG A 51 -0.71 14.35 -1.16
CA ARG A 51 -0.28 14.61 0.22
C ARG A 51 0.62 13.50 0.75
N GLY A 52 1.44 13.80 1.76
CA GLY A 52 2.17 12.78 2.49
C GLY A 52 1.25 11.83 3.26
N LEU A 53 1.51 10.51 3.17
CA LEU A 53 0.73 9.46 3.86
C LEU A 53 0.63 9.69 5.36
N PHE A 54 1.72 10.08 6.01
CA PHE A 54 1.73 10.31 7.46
C PHE A 54 0.77 11.42 7.89
N GLY A 55 0.77 12.56 7.18
CA GLY A 55 -0.16 13.66 7.48
C GLY A 55 -1.62 13.24 7.33
N VAL A 56 -1.92 12.45 6.29
CA VAL A 56 -3.25 11.87 6.10
C VAL A 56 -3.61 10.92 7.23
N MET A 57 -2.71 10.04 7.68
CA MET A 57 -3.00 9.15 8.81
C MET A 57 -3.26 9.92 10.11
N VAL A 58 -2.51 10.99 10.40
CA VAL A 58 -2.74 11.86 11.57
C VAL A 58 -4.12 12.51 11.50
N ASP A 59 -4.49 13.06 10.35
CA ASP A 59 -5.82 13.65 10.14
C ASP A 59 -6.93 12.60 10.35
N LEU A 60 -6.76 11.39 9.81
CA LEU A 60 -7.75 10.31 9.92
C LEU A 60 -7.89 9.79 11.35
N ILE A 61 -6.80 9.71 12.11
CA ILE A 61 -6.84 9.37 13.54
C ILE A 61 -7.62 10.44 14.31
N ARG A 62 -7.36 11.72 14.04
CA ARG A 62 -8.07 12.83 14.67
C ARG A 62 -9.55 12.84 14.30
N MET A 63 -9.87 12.63 13.02
CA MET A 63 -11.24 12.53 12.54
C MET A 63 -11.98 11.33 13.15
N ASN A 64 -11.29 10.21 13.38
CA ASN A 64 -11.86 9.05 14.08
C ASN A 64 -12.14 9.38 15.55
N GLY A 65 -11.25 10.09 16.24
CA GLY A 65 -11.50 10.59 17.60
C GLY A 65 -12.66 11.58 17.69
N LEU A 66 -12.99 12.27 16.60
CA LEU A 66 -14.15 13.16 16.47
C LEU A 66 -15.42 12.44 15.95
N GLU A 67 -15.37 11.11 15.82
CA GLU A 67 -16.43 10.26 15.29
C GLU A 67 -16.88 10.64 13.87
N LEU A 68 -16.02 11.27 13.07
CA LEU A 68 -16.31 11.67 11.69
C LEU A 68 -16.07 10.53 10.70
N VAL A 69 -15.16 9.62 11.04
CA VAL A 69 -14.81 8.47 10.21
C VAL A 69 -14.72 7.24 11.10
N GLN A 70 -15.11 6.11 10.56
CA GLN A 70 -15.02 4.82 11.24
C GLN A 70 -14.11 3.92 10.43
N TRP A 71 -13.16 3.28 11.11
CA TRP A 71 -12.34 2.23 10.52
C TRP A 71 -13.22 1.01 10.28
N GLU A 72 -13.32 0.57 9.03
CA GLU A 72 -13.88 -0.74 8.76
C GLU A 72 -12.87 -1.76 9.28
N ASN A 73 -13.28 -2.54 10.28
CA ASN A 73 -12.54 -3.69 10.76
C ASN A 73 -12.56 -4.79 9.70
N GLY A 74 -11.87 -4.56 8.58
CA GLY A 74 -11.46 -5.61 7.69
C GLY A 74 -10.38 -6.40 8.43
N LEU A 75 -10.78 -7.47 9.13
CA LEU A 75 -9.95 -8.65 9.01
C LEU A 75 -9.77 -8.86 7.51
N PRO A 76 -8.54 -9.00 6.97
CA PRO A 76 -8.44 -9.54 5.63
C PRO A 76 -9.26 -10.82 5.68
N ALA A 77 -10.26 -10.96 4.80
CA ALA A 77 -10.81 -12.28 4.57
C ALA A 77 -9.59 -13.15 4.30
N ASP A 78 -9.30 -14.08 5.21
CA ASP A 78 -8.08 -14.90 5.27
C ASP A 78 -8.00 -15.90 4.11
N ARG A 79 -8.57 -15.52 2.98
CA ARG A 79 -8.66 -16.30 1.78
C ARG A 79 -8.37 -15.36 0.61
N PRO A 80 -7.21 -15.48 -0.04
CA PRO A 80 -7.12 -15.00 -1.41
C PRO A 80 -8.29 -15.59 -2.19
N SER A 81 -9.11 -14.72 -2.78
CA SER A 81 -10.18 -15.14 -3.68
C SER A 81 -9.54 -15.82 -4.89
N THR A 82 -9.47 -17.15 -4.84
CA THR A 82 -9.09 -18.03 -5.95
C THR A 82 -10.27 -18.38 -6.84
N ALA A 83 -11.37 -17.62 -6.75
CA ALA A 83 -12.48 -17.76 -7.69
C ALA A 83 -11.95 -17.52 -9.11
N PRO A 84 -12.07 -18.48 -10.04
CA PRO A 84 -11.66 -18.32 -11.42
C PRO A 84 -12.38 -17.09 -12.00
N ARG A 85 -11.61 -16.14 -12.52
CA ARG A 85 -12.18 -14.96 -13.16
C ARG A 85 -12.73 -15.39 -14.52
N ILE A 86 -14.02 -15.71 -14.58
CA ILE A 86 -14.70 -16.05 -15.83
C ILE A 86 -14.81 -14.76 -16.65
N LEU A 87 -14.07 -14.70 -17.76
CA LEU A 87 -14.28 -13.70 -18.81
C LEU A 87 -15.65 -13.96 -19.48
N PRO A 88 -16.42 -12.92 -19.84
CA PRO A 88 -17.60 -13.09 -20.69
C PRO A 88 -17.15 -13.72 -22.02
N GLY A 89 -17.47 -15.00 -22.22
CA GLY A 89 -16.92 -15.79 -23.34
C GLY A 89 -16.57 -17.25 -23.03
N GLY A 90 -16.85 -17.76 -21.82
CA GLY A 90 -17.00 -19.21 -21.62
C GLY A 90 -15.74 -20.08 -21.75
N GLN A 91 -14.54 -19.51 -21.87
CA GLN A 91 -13.31 -20.31 -21.88
C GLN A 91 -12.82 -20.52 -20.44
N ARG A 92 -13.02 -21.73 -19.89
CA ARG A 92 -12.30 -22.19 -18.69
C ARG A 92 -10.81 -22.24 -19.03
N VAL A 93 -10.01 -21.32 -18.50
CA VAL A 93 -8.55 -21.49 -18.47
C VAL A 93 -8.25 -22.49 -17.36
N ALA A 94 -8.24 -23.78 -17.70
CA ALA A 94 -7.65 -24.80 -16.84
C ALA A 94 -6.15 -24.49 -16.76
N THR A 95 -5.69 -24.07 -15.59
CA THR A 95 -4.25 -23.93 -15.32
C THR A 95 -3.68 -25.35 -15.19
N THR A 96 -3.48 -26.03 -16.32
CA THR A 96 -2.51 -27.12 -16.36
C THR A 96 -1.18 -26.50 -15.99
N ALA A 97 -0.57 -26.95 -14.88
CA ALA A 97 0.76 -26.55 -14.47
C ALA A 97 1.72 -26.77 -15.64
N ARG A 98 1.99 -25.69 -16.38
CA ARG A 98 2.95 -25.66 -17.47
C ARG A 98 4.31 -25.56 -16.79
N THR A 99 5.05 -26.66 -16.76
CA THR A 99 6.49 -26.64 -16.50
C THR A 99 7.09 -25.52 -17.32
N PRO A 100 7.71 -24.48 -16.72
CA PRO A 100 8.24 -23.37 -17.50
C PRO A 100 9.48 -23.85 -18.27
N PRO A 101 9.49 -23.82 -19.62
CA PRO A 101 10.74 -23.93 -20.36
C PRO A 101 11.37 -22.53 -20.35
N GLY A 102 12.48 -22.38 -19.64
CA GLY A 102 13.26 -21.14 -19.62
C GLY A 102 13.33 -20.52 -18.23
N GLY A 103 14.44 -20.79 -17.55
CA GLY A 103 14.76 -20.13 -16.29
C GLY A 103 14.87 -18.62 -16.48
N LEU A 104 14.42 -17.88 -15.47
CA LEU A 104 14.57 -16.43 -15.41
C LEU A 104 16.06 -16.05 -15.49
N PRO A 105 16.43 -14.98 -16.23
CA PRO A 105 17.80 -14.48 -16.24
C PRO A 105 18.20 -14.08 -14.82
N ARG A 106 19.21 -14.78 -14.28
CA ARG A 106 19.78 -14.46 -12.96
C ARG A 106 20.59 -13.18 -13.08
N ARG A 107 20.39 -12.25 -12.12
CA ARG A 107 21.31 -11.13 -11.92
C ARG A 107 22.69 -11.70 -11.61
N THR A 108 23.65 -11.46 -12.48
CA THR A 108 25.06 -11.66 -12.17
C THR A 108 25.45 -10.59 -11.16
N ALA A 109 25.93 -11.00 -9.98
CA ALA A 109 26.63 -10.08 -9.11
C ALA A 109 27.90 -9.65 -9.85
N VAL A 110 27.97 -8.38 -10.25
CA VAL A 110 29.25 -7.78 -10.64
C VAL A 110 30.11 -7.85 -9.38
N ALA A 111 31.07 -8.79 -9.38
CA ALA A 111 32.13 -8.80 -8.40
C ALA A 111 32.78 -7.42 -8.42
N ARG A 112 32.67 -6.68 -7.31
CA ARG A 112 33.52 -5.52 -7.12
C ARG A 112 34.94 -6.05 -7.19
N ARG A 113 35.66 -5.64 -8.23
CA ARG A 113 37.11 -5.75 -8.34
C ARG A 113 37.68 -5.12 -7.07
N SER A 114 37.99 -5.96 -6.08
CA SER A 114 38.87 -5.57 -4.98
C SER A 114 40.13 -5.09 -5.67
N GLY A 115 40.37 -3.79 -5.55
CA GLY A 115 41.51 -3.13 -6.16
C GLY A 115 42.78 -3.88 -5.77
N GLU A 116 43.61 -4.09 -6.78
CA GLU A 116 45.03 -4.32 -6.61
C GLU A 116 45.58 -3.33 -5.59
N SER A 117 46.14 -3.84 -4.49
CA SER A 117 47.23 -3.17 -3.82
C SER A 117 48.46 -4.04 -4.02
N GLY A 118 49.01 -3.97 -5.23
CA GLY A 118 50.42 -4.24 -5.45
C GLY A 118 51.20 -3.01 -4.98
N HIS A 119 51.86 -3.12 -3.84
CA HIS A 119 53.02 -2.29 -3.53
C HIS A 119 54.11 -3.21 -3.01
N SER A 120 54.83 -3.79 -3.96
CA SER A 120 56.14 -4.37 -3.78
C SER A 120 57.19 -3.32 -4.16
N ASP A 121 57.88 -2.80 -3.16
CA ASP A 121 59.25 -2.29 -3.19
C ASP A 121 59.69 -2.39 -1.71
N GLY A 122 60.76 -3.08 -1.30
CA GLY A 122 62.01 -3.32 -1.97
C GLY A 122 63.11 -2.60 -1.18
N LEU A 123 64.06 -3.38 -0.63
CA LEU A 123 65.44 -3.02 -0.24
C LEU A 123 65.71 -2.51 1.19
N ASP A 124 66.23 -3.43 2.01
CA ASP A 124 67.61 -3.44 2.54
C ASP A 124 68.28 -2.10 2.89
N SER A 125 68.52 -1.86 4.19
CA SER A 125 69.76 -1.32 4.80
C SER A 125 69.64 -1.28 6.33
#